data_AF-A0A147HSA4-F1
#
_entry.id   AF-A0A147HSA4-F1
#
_cell.length_a   1.000
_cell.length_b   1.000
_cell.length_c   1.000
_cell.angle_alpha   90.00
_cell.angle_beta   90.00
_cell.angle_gamma   90.00
#
_symmetry.space_group_name_H-M   'P 1'
#
loop_
_entity.id
_entity.type
_entity.pdbx_description
1 polymer ?
#
loop_
_entity_poly.entity_id
_entity_poly.type
_entity_poly.pdbx_seq_one_letter_code
_entity_poly.pdbx_strand_id
1 'polypeptide(L)' 'MSRRTLTDEQWERIAGYLPGREGTRGRSGVDNRLFVDAILWMAGNAARWRDLP' A
#
# COMPACT_ATOMS: atom_id res chain seq x y z
N MET A 1 13.10 -11.21 3.85
CA MET A 1 12.13 -10.21 3.36
C MET A 1 10.85 -10.93 2.99
N SER A 2 9.71 -10.49 3.56
CA SER A 2 8.41 -11.14 3.43
C SER A 2 8.01 -11.32 1.96
N ARG A 3 7.46 -12.49 1.59
CA ARG A 3 6.94 -12.82 0.25
C ARG A 3 5.74 -11.95 -0.18
N ARG A 4 5.42 -10.88 0.57
CA ARG A 4 4.19 -10.10 0.49
C ARG A 4 4.42 -8.58 0.41
N THR A 5 5.67 -8.14 0.27
CA THR A 5 6.04 -6.73 0.07
C THR A 5 6.45 -6.55 -1.38
N LEU A 6 6.05 -5.44 -2.01
CA LEU A 6 6.46 -5.15 -3.38
C LEU A 6 7.95 -4.84 -3.45
N THR A 7 8.62 -5.34 -4.49
CA THR A 7 9.96 -4.86 -4.84
C THR A 7 9.88 -3.40 -5.30
N ASP A 8 11.00 -2.68 -5.26
CA ASP A 8 11.04 -1.30 -5.73
C ASP A 8 10.60 -1.18 -7.20
N GLU A 9 11.04 -2.11 -8.06
CA GLU A 9 10.59 -2.15 -9.47
C GLU A 9 9.08 -2.36 -9.62
N GLN A 10 8.46 -3.18 -8.78
CA GLN A 10 7.01 -3.39 -8.79
C GLN A 10 6.28 -2.16 -8.26
N TRP A 11 6.83 -1.52 -7.23
CA TRP A 11 6.30 -0.29 -6.66
C TRP A 11 6.28 0.84 -7.69
N GLU A 12 7.39 1.08 -8.40
CA GLU A 12 7.50 2.13 -9.42
C GLU A 12 6.46 1.98 -10.54
N ARG A 13 6.08 0.73 -10.86
CA ARG A 13 5.02 0.47 -11.87
C ARG A 13 3.63 0.89 -11.41
N ILE A 14 3.33 0.86 -10.11
CA ILE A 14 1.98 1.11 -9.59
C ILE A 14 1.82 2.47 -8.89
N ALA A 15 2.90 3.05 -8.37
CA ALA A 15 2.86 4.25 -7.53
C ALA A 15 2.19 5.45 -8.25
N GLY A 16 2.41 5.56 -9.57
CA GLY A 16 1.79 6.59 -10.40
C GLY A 16 0.27 6.45 -10.58
N TYR A 17 -0.32 5.32 -10.26
CA TYR A 17 -1.76 5.09 -10.41
C TYR A 17 -2.52 5.21 -9.09
N LEU A 18 -1.82 5.40 -7.97
CA LEU A 18 -2.45 5.47 -6.66
C LEU A 18 -3.17 6.83 -6.46
N PRO A 19 -4.41 6.82 -5.96
CA PRO A 19 -5.07 8.04 -5.50
C PRO A 19 -4.34 8.58 -4.25
N GLY A 20 -4.28 9.90 -4.08
CA GLY A 20 -3.62 10.51 -2.92
C GLY A 20 -2.08 10.46 -2.98
N ARG A 21 -1.50 10.28 -4.18
CA ARG A 21 -0.06 10.53 -4.42
C ARG A 21 0.25 12.03 -4.29
N GLU A 22 1.51 12.35 -4.00
CA GLU A 22 1.98 13.73 -3.98
C GLU A 22 1.65 14.45 -5.29
N GLY A 23 1.23 15.72 -5.18
CA GLY A 23 0.84 16.54 -6.33
C GLY A 23 -0.57 16.28 -6.87
N THR A 24 -1.34 15.34 -6.31
CA THR A 24 -2.78 15.20 -6.64
C THR A 24 -3.67 16.03 -5.74
N ARG A 25 -4.77 16.56 -6.30
CA ARG A 25 -5.74 17.39 -5.58
C ARG A 25 -6.47 16.55 -4.52
N GLY A 26 -6.44 16.98 -3.26
CA GLY A 26 -7.04 16.28 -2.13
C GLY A 26 -6.04 16.02 -1.01
N ARG A 27 -6.37 15.09 -0.10
CA ARG A 27 -5.44 14.66 0.95
C ARG A 27 -4.47 13.64 0.36
N SER A 28 -3.17 13.91 0.43
CA SER A 28 -2.15 12.91 0.17
C SER A 28 -2.08 11.91 1.33
N GLY A 29 -1.86 10.64 1.02
CA GLY A 29 -1.49 9.66 2.03
C GLY A 29 -0.13 10.01 2.63
N VAL A 30 0.05 9.80 3.94
CA VAL A 30 1.33 10.05 4.61
C VAL A 30 2.43 9.14 4.06
N ASP A 31 2.10 7.86 3.84
CA ASP A 31 2.95 6.89 3.16
C ASP A 31 2.07 5.90 2.38
N ASN A 32 1.97 6.11 1.07
CA ASN A 32 1.17 5.24 0.19
C ASN A 32 1.79 3.84 0.03
N ARG A 33 3.11 3.71 0.18
CA ARG A 33 3.78 2.41 0.07
C ARG A 33 3.46 1.55 1.27
N LEU A 34 3.59 2.13 2.46
CA LEU A 34 3.21 1.48 3.70
C LEU A 34 1.73 1.05 3.69
N PHE A 35 0.85 1.89 3.16
CA PHE A 35 -0.57 1.56 3.00
C PHE A 35 -0.78 0.33 2.10
N VAL A 36 -0.18 0.31 0.91
CA VAL A 36 -0.31 -0.81 -0.03
C VAL A 36 0.30 -2.09 0.56
N ASP A 37 1.45 -2.00 1.22
CA ASP A 37 2.08 -3.15 1.87
C ASP A 37 1.19 -3.72 2.98
N ALA A 38 0.49 -2.87 3.75
CA ALA A 38 -0.47 -3.31 4.75
C ALA A 38 -1.68 -4.05 4.13
N ILE A 39 -2.19 -3.57 2.98
CA ILE A 39 -3.26 -4.24 2.23
C ILE A 39 -2.80 -5.62 1.74
N LEU A 40 -1.60 -5.72 1.16
CA LEU A 40 -1.04 -6.99 0.67
C LEU A 40 -0.82 -7.98 1.81
N TRP A 41 -0.37 -7.50 2.97
CA TRP A 41 -0.27 -8.30 4.17
C TRP A 41 -1.64 -8.81 4.62
N MET A 42 -2.66 -7.95 4.69
CA MET A 42 -4.02 -8.37 5.10
C MET A 42 -4.63 -9.39 4.15
N ALA A 43 -4.56 -9.14 2.84
CA ALA A 43 -5.07 -10.05 1.82
C ALA A 43 -4.44 -11.45 1.92
N GLY A 44 -3.14 -11.52 2.23
CA GLY A 44 -2.43 -12.79 2.41
C GLY A 44 -2.74 -13.52 3.73
N ASN A 45 -3.30 -12.84 4.73
CA ASN A 45 -3.66 -13.43 6.03
C ASN A 45 -5.18 -13.65 6.19
N ALA A 46 -5.99 -13.23 5.21
CA ALA A 46 -7.45 -13.14 5.33
C ALA A 46 -7.90 -12.38 6.60
N ALA A 47 -7.06 -11.46 7.09
CA ALA A 47 -7.33 -10.69 8.30
C ALA A 47 -8.46 -9.69 8.00
N ARG A 48 -9.45 -9.63 8.88
CA ARG A 48 -10.54 -8.65 8.74
C ARG A 48 -10.02 -7.32 9.25
N TRP A 49 -10.47 -6.22 8.65
CA TRP A 49 -10.13 -4.86 9.11
C TRP A 49 -10.38 -4.61 10.60
N ARG A 50 -11.34 -5.34 11.19
CA ARG A 50 -11.66 -5.26 12.62
C ARG A 50 -10.63 -5.94 13.53
N ASP A 51 -9.80 -6.82 12.97
CA ASP A 51 -8.81 -7.61 13.71
C ASP A 51 -7.43 -6.93 13.72
N LEU A 52 -7.32 -5.72 13.14
CA LEU A 52 -6.14 -4.88 13.27
C LEU A 52 -6.12 -4.23 14.67
N PRO A 53 -4.97 -4.20 15.38
CA PRO A 53 -4.82 -3.52 16.67
C PRO A 53 -4.97 -2.00 16.57
#